data_AF-A0A7S3WIM3-F1
#
_entry.id   AF-A0A7S3WIM3-F1
#
_cell.length_a   1.000
_cell.length_b   1.000
_cell.length_c   1.000
_cell.angle_alpha   90.00
_cell.angle_beta   90.00
_cell.angle_gamma   90.00
#
_symmetry.space_group_name_H-M   'P 1'
#
loop_
_entity.id
_entity.type
_entity.pdbx_description
1 polymer ?
#
loop_
_entity_poly.entity_id
_entity_poly.type
_entity_poly.pdbx_seq_one_letter_code
_entity_poly.pdbx_strand_id
1 'polypeptide(L)'
;LGHPTVGSGERAPPSEPAAMTNRQPKPFRLSSEATPYSPKYTTTQQQAAEAAAFSSLVTHLRGRLDVPNIELMILGGFCRNCLAKWYLAGAWRSGLHITYDQACERVYGMPYAEWKAAHQPKATVEQLARLEATKPFHASHPKQDPPASPAASLPHTPSLSSAEALAAGMQPMGGMGGGGGMQPGAPMGGMGGMGPMGGIAPILGMGGGMGQPMGGMGSVPMGGGMGGGEAAAVPDAPPPEQDVCCTPADEMLANMGLGPPPDGASCRPPAPAPALASLAPPPGETSLRVAVLTTSDRAAAGVYADASGAEVQRCLREYAASGAGAGWRLELAASEVVPDDADAISEVLARWADGGVANLVLTTGGTGLSPRDVTPEATLAVVERTLPGLPELLLGEALRHEPLAALSRAAAGVRGKCLIVNLPGRPRAVTQNMGALMPLLAHAVRELED
;
A
#
# COMPACT_ATOMS: atom_id res chain seq x y z
N LEU A 1 -53.34 -35.94 47.52
CA LEU A 1 -52.94 -35.57 48.90
C LEU A 1 -51.43 -35.69 49.00
N GLY A 2 -50.74 -34.60 49.38
CA GLY A 2 -49.37 -34.65 49.89
C GLY A 2 -48.28 -34.11 48.96
N HIS A 3 -47.88 -32.86 49.19
CA HIS A 3 -46.57 -32.30 48.83
C HIS A 3 -45.40 -33.12 49.41
N PRO A 4 -44.17 -32.88 48.91
CA PRO A 4 -43.17 -32.32 49.82
C PRO A 4 -42.35 -31.15 49.24
N THR A 5 -42.35 -30.06 50.01
CA THR A 5 -41.26 -29.16 50.41
C THR A 5 -40.16 -28.76 49.41
N VAL A 6 -40.15 -27.44 49.11
CA VAL A 6 -39.07 -26.67 48.47
C VAL A 6 -37.92 -26.47 49.47
N GLY A 7 -36.72 -26.91 49.09
CA GLY A 7 -35.46 -26.56 49.76
C GLY A 7 -34.87 -25.28 49.18
N SER A 8 -34.52 -24.35 50.06
CA SER A 8 -33.85 -23.08 49.81
C SER A 8 -32.45 -23.27 49.20
N GLY A 9 -32.24 -22.75 48.00
CA GLY A 9 -30.91 -22.54 47.40
C GLY A 9 -30.75 -21.07 47.06
N GLU A 10 -29.89 -20.37 47.79
CA GLU A 10 -29.49 -18.99 47.54
C GLU A 10 -28.91 -18.82 46.12
N ARG A 11 -29.43 -17.82 45.39
CA ARG A 11 -28.91 -17.41 44.08
C ARG A 11 -27.82 -16.36 44.30
N ALA A 12 -26.59 -16.66 43.91
CA ALA A 12 -25.48 -15.71 43.97
C ALA A 12 -25.80 -14.43 43.14
N PRO A 13 -25.37 -13.24 43.60
CA PRO A 13 -25.62 -11.99 42.88
C PRO A 13 -24.81 -11.94 41.56
N PRO A 14 -25.30 -11.22 40.53
CA PRO A 14 -24.62 -11.11 39.26
C PRO A 14 -23.29 -10.34 39.42
N SER A 15 -22.23 -10.87 38.80
CA SER A 15 -20.90 -10.27 38.75
C SER A 15 -20.90 -8.93 38.00
N GLU A 16 -20.16 -7.95 38.52
CA GLU A 16 -19.93 -6.63 37.93
C GLU A 16 -19.41 -6.69 36.47
N PRO A 17 -19.73 -5.68 35.62
CA PRO A 17 -19.24 -5.64 34.25
C PRO A 17 -17.71 -5.48 34.22
N ALA A 18 -17.05 -6.32 33.42
CA ALA A 18 -15.61 -6.33 33.27
C ALA A 18 -15.07 -4.95 32.87
N ALA A 19 -14.17 -4.41 33.70
CA ALA A 19 -13.48 -3.16 33.42
C ALA A 19 -12.69 -3.26 32.11
N MET A 20 -13.03 -2.42 31.12
CA MET A 20 -12.19 -2.20 29.94
C MET A 20 -10.79 -1.84 30.41
N THR A 21 -9.82 -2.69 30.09
CA THR A 21 -8.43 -2.51 30.54
C THR A 21 -7.91 -1.16 30.06
N ASN A 22 -7.57 -0.29 31.01
CA ASN A 22 -6.94 1.01 30.82
C ASN A 22 -5.51 0.83 30.27
N ARG A 23 -5.37 0.48 28.98
CA ARG A 23 -4.09 0.55 28.27
C ARG A 23 -3.79 2.03 28.04
N GLN A 24 -2.84 2.57 28.80
CA GLN A 24 -2.33 3.91 28.52
C GLN A 24 -1.76 3.94 27.08
N PRO A 25 -2.23 4.85 26.20
CA PRO A 25 -1.70 4.96 24.85
C PRO A 25 -0.22 5.33 24.92
N LYS A 26 0.63 4.60 24.18
CA LYS A 26 2.04 4.97 24.04
C LYS A 26 2.13 6.25 23.20
N PRO A 27 3.05 7.19 23.52
CA PRO A 27 3.21 8.40 22.72
C PRO A 27 3.56 8.02 21.28
N PHE A 28 2.69 8.41 20.34
CA PHE A 28 2.89 8.18 18.93
C PHE A 28 3.99 9.12 18.42
N ARG A 29 5.15 8.57 18.07
CA ARG A 29 6.18 9.31 17.32
C ARG A 29 5.84 9.20 15.84
N LEU A 30 5.45 10.32 15.23
CA LEU A 30 5.48 10.44 13.77
C LEU A 30 6.93 10.23 13.32
N SER A 31 7.23 9.10 12.69
CA SER A 31 8.45 8.96 11.91
C SER A 31 8.39 9.99 10.79
N SER A 32 9.35 10.90 10.73
CA SER A 32 9.45 11.93 9.68
C SER A 32 9.77 11.37 8.30
N GLU A 33 10.02 10.06 8.20
CA GLU A 33 10.32 9.36 6.97
C GLU A 33 9.04 8.73 6.44
N ALA A 34 8.51 9.31 5.37
CA ALA A 34 7.49 8.66 4.55
C ALA A 34 8.07 7.31 4.10
N THR A 35 7.41 6.21 4.46
CA THR A 35 7.74 4.89 3.93
C THR A 35 7.65 4.95 2.41
N PRO A 36 8.65 4.47 1.65
CA PRO A 36 8.62 4.57 0.20
C PRO A 36 7.36 3.87 -0.34
N TYR A 37 6.58 4.60 -1.14
CA TYR A 37 5.34 4.13 -1.72
C TYR A 37 5.56 2.93 -2.66
N SER A 38 4.55 2.05 -2.75
CA SER A 38 4.60 0.84 -3.57
C SER A 38 4.98 1.12 -5.03
N PRO A 39 5.89 0.35 -5.66
CA PRO A 39 6.33 0.57 -7.05
C PRO A 39 5.24 0.28 -8.11
N LYS A 40 4.05 -0.17 -7.70
CA LYS A 40 2.95 -0.55 -8.61
C LYS A 40 2.23 0.63 -9.28
N TYR A 41 2.34 1.84 -8.72
CA TYR A 41 1.62 3.01 -9.21
C TYR A 41 2.57 4.19 -9.39
N THR A 42 2.27 5.05 -10.36
CA THR A 42 3.03 6.29 -10.54
C THR A 42 2.87 7.20 -9.33
N THR A 43 3.88 8.03 -9.04
CA THR A 43 3.82 9.04 -7.97
C THR A 43 2.60 9.94 -8.13
N THR A 44 2.22 10.28 -9.37
CA THR A 44 1.02 11.08 -9.65
C THR A 44 -0.27 10.35 -9.25
N GLN A 45 -0.39 9.06 -9.54
CA GLN A 45 -1.56 8.27 -9.12
C GLN A 45 -1.65 8.14 -7.60
N GLN A 46 -0.52 7.98 -6.91
CA GLN A 46 -0.46 7.91 -5.45
C GLN A 46 -0.85 9.24 -4.80
N GLN A 47 -0.26 10.34 -5.27
CA GLN A 47 -0.62 11.69 -4.83
C GLN A 47 -2.10 12.02 -5.09
N ALA A 48 -2.66 11.55 -6.21
CA ALA A 48 -4.09 11.71 -6.49
C ALA A 48 -4.96 10.93 -5.50
N ALA A 49 -4.59 9.69 -5.16
CA ALA A 49 -5.30 8.88 -4.17
C ALA A 49 -5.22 9.49 -2.76
N GLU A 50 -4.05 9.99 -2.36
CA GLU A 50 -3.85 10.70 -1.08
C GLU A 50 -4.67 11.99 -0.99
N ALA A 51 -4.68 12.78 -2.07
CA ALA A 51 -5.48 14.00 -2.16
C ALA A 51 -6.99 13.72 -2.08
N ALA A 52 -7.44 12.62 -2.70
CA ALA A 52 -8.82 12.14 -2.61
C ALA A 52 -9.16 11.72 -1.17
N ALA A 53 -8.31 10.92 -0.52
CA ALA A 53 -8.50 10.50 0.87
C ALA A 53 -8.56 11.69 1.85
N PHE A 54 -7.65 12.66 1.69
CA PHE A 54 -7.66 13.89 2.50
C PHE A 54 -8.94 14.71 2.27
N SER A 55 -9.35 14.86 1.00
CA SER A 55 -10.58 15.59 0.66
C SER A 55 -11.82 14.91 1.24
N SER A 56 -11.87 13.57 1.26
CA SER A 56 -12.95 12.81 1.89
C SER A 56 -12.97 13.00 3.41
N LEU A 57 -11.82 12.96 4.08
CA LEU A 57 -11.72 13.24 5.53
C LEU A 57 -12.22 14.65 5.86
N VAL A 58 -11.77 15.66 5.13
CA VAL A 58 -12.20 17.05 5.32
C VAL A 58 -13.72 17.18 5.12
N THR A 59 -14.25 16.57 4.05
CA THR A 59 -15.69 16.60 3.76
C THR A 59 -16.50 15.92 4.86
N HIS A 60 -16.06 14.76 5.34
CA HIS A 60 -16.70 14.07 6.46
C HIS A 60 -16.72 14.94 7.73
N LEU A 61 -15.59 15.57 8.07
CA LEU A 61 -15.49 16.43 9.25
C LEU A 61 -16.32 17.72 9.14
N ARG A 62 -16.62 18.20 7.93
CA ARG A 62 -17.57 19.31 7.73
C ARG A 62 -19.01 18.91 8.03
N GLY A 63 -19.39 17.66 7.73
CA GLY A 63 -20.70 17.11 8.09
C GLY A 63 -20.87 16.87 9.59
N ARG A 64 -19.77 16.71 10.34
CA ARG A 64 -19.77 16.46 11.80
C ARG A 64 -19.72 17.73 12.64
N LEU A 65 -20.70 18.61 12.44
CA LEU A 65 -20.84 19.86 13.21
C LEU A 65 -21.16 19.63 14.69
N ASP A 66 -21.68 18.44 15.02
CA ASP A 66 -21.92 17.94 16.38
C ASP A 66 -20.63 17.71 17.18
N VAL A 67 -19.48 17.56 16.51
CA VAL A 67 -18.21 17.26 17.16
C VAL A 67 -17.32 18.51 17.22
N PRO A 68 -17.19 19.15 18.41
CA PRO A 68 -16.33 20.31 18.57
C PRO A 68 -14.86 19.91 18.50
N ASN A 69 -14.00 20.87 18.14
CA ASN A 69 -12.56 20.62 18.02
C ASN A 69 -11.91 20.06 19.29
N ILE A 70 -12.42 20.42 20.48
CA ILE A 70 -11.87 19.91 21.75
C ILE A 70 -12.05 18.40 21.90
N GLU A 71 -13.18 17.83 21.46
CA GLU A 71 -13.39 16.38 21.51
C GLU A 71 -12.48 15.64 20.52
N LEU A 72 -12.25 16.23 19.34
CA LEU A 72 -11.26 15.69 18.39
C LEU A 72 -9.85 15.70 18.99
N MET A 73 -9.47 16.76 19.71
CA MET A 73 -8.17 16.83 20.40
C MET A 73 -8.06 15.80 21.53
N ILE A 74 -9.12 15.61 22.32
CA ILE A 74 -9.11 14.66 23.44
C ILE A 74 -9.03 13.22 22.94
N LEU A 75 -9.81 12.86 21.92
CA LEU A 75 -9.92 11.48 21.44
C LEU A 75 -8.84 11.13 20.42
N GLY A 76 -8.57 12.02 19.46
CA GLY A 76 -7.69 11.75 18.33
C GLY A 76 -6.35 12.48 18.39
N GLY A 77 -6.15 13.39 19.34
CA GLY A 77 -4.91 14.18 19.44
C GLY A 77 -4.76 15.26 18.36
N PHE A 78 -5.74 15.48 17.49
CA PHE A 78 -5.72 16.54 16.48
C PHE A 78 -7.11 17.11 16.24
N CYS A 79 -7.20 18.31 15.65
CA CYS A 79 -8.48 18.91 15.27
C CYS A 79 -8.42 19.49 13.85
N ARG A 80 -9.53 20.11 13.41
CA ARG A 80 -9.63 20.78 12.10
C ARG A 80 -8.55 21.86 11.90
N ASN A 81 -8.17 22.57 12.96
CA ASN A 81 -7.06 23.54 12.89
C ASN A 81 -5.70 22.86 12.65
N CYS A 82 -5.49 21.65 13.17
CA CYS A 82 -4.27 20.88 12.88
C CYS A 82 -4.22 20.49 11.40
N LEU A 83 -5.36 20.05 10.83
CA LEU A 83 -5.47 19.77 9.39
C LEU A 83 -5.17 21.02 8.55
N ALA A 84 -5.65 22.20 8.97
CA ALA A 84 -5.36 23.46 8.27
C ALA A 84 -3.86 23.79 8.30
N LYS A 85 -3.17 23.56 9.42
CA LYS A 85 -1.72 23.77 9.54
C LYS A 85 -0.92 22.79 8.68
N TRP A 86 -1.33 21.53 8.61
CA TRP A 86 -0.68 20.54 7.75
C TRP A 86 -0.91 20.84 6.27
N TYR A 87 -2.11 21.26 5.89
CA TYR A 87 -2.43 21.72 4.54
C TYR A 87 -1.60 22.94 4.15
N LEU A 88 -1.52 23.95 5.02
CA LEU A 88 -0.69 25.14 4.84
C LEU A 88 0.78 24.77 4.61
N ALA A 89 1.33 23.89 5.46
CA ALA A 89 2.71 23.44 5.32
C ALA A 89 2.95 22.67 4.01
N GLY A 90 2.00 21.85 3.56
CA GLY A 90 2.05 21.17 2.27
C GLY A 90 1.94 22.13 1.08
N ALA A 91 1.07 23.12 1.16
CA ALA A 91 0.90 24.17 0.16
C ALA A 91 2.21 24.95 -0.03
N TRP A 92 2.84 25.40 1.05
CA TRP A 92 4.11 26.11 0.96
C TRP A 92 5.24 25.25 0.40
N ARG A 93 5.32 23.96 0.75
CA ARG A 93 6.31 23.03 0.16
C ARG A 93 6.11 22.81 -1.34
N SER A 94 4.89 22.99 -1.84
CA SER A 94 4.56 22.86 -3.27
C SER A 94 4.57 24.19 -4.02
N GLY A 95 5.00 25.29 -3.37
CA GLY A 95 5.04 26.62 -3.97
C GLY A 95 3.70 27.38 -3.98
N LEU A 96 2.64 26.80 -3.40
CA LEU A 96 1.35 27.47 -3.22
C LEU A 96 1.37 28.32 -1.94
N HIS A 97 1.56 29.63 -2.10
CA HIS A 97 1.57 30.58 -0.99
C HIS A 97 0.16 31.03 -0.62
N ILE A 98 -0.40 30.42 0.42
CA ILE A 98 -1.70 30.79 1.02
C ILE A 98 -1.53 31.22 2.47
N THR A 99 -2.51 31.94 3.00
CA THR A 99 -2.57 32.33 4.41
C THR A 99 -3.16 31.21 5.28
N TYR A 100 -2.96 31.31 6.59
CA TYR A 100 -3.57 30.37 7.53
C TYR A 100 -5.11 30.43 7.50
N ASP A 101 -5.69 31.61 7.30
CA ASP A 101 -7.15 31.76 7.20
C ASP A 101 -7.69 31.08 5.93
N GLN A 102 -7.00 31.20 4.79
CA GLN A 102 -7.33 30.48 3.57
C GLN A 102 -7.21 28.96 3.75
N ALA A 103 -6.19 28.49 4.47
CA ALA A 103 -6.05 27.07 4.81
C ALA A 103 -7.16 26.59 5.75
N CYS A 104 -7.60 27.42 6.70
CA CYS A 104 -8.74 27.13 7.55
C CYS A 104 -10.02 27.05 6.71
N GLU A 105 -10.28 28.01 5.84
CA GLU A 105 -11.43 28.00 4.93
C GLU A 105 -11.44 26.73 4.06
N ARG A 106 -10.27 26.27 3.61
CA ARG A 106 -10.16 25.00 2.89
C ARG A 106 -10.58 23.79 3.72
N VAL A 107 -10.40 23.81 5.04
CA VAL A 107 -10.83 22.71 5.93
C VAL A 107 -12.29 22.87 6.36
N TYR A 108 -12.71 24.06 6.78
CA TYR A 108 -14.06 24.32 7.31
C TYR A 108 -15.12 24.49 6.22
N GLY A 109 -14.73 24.87 5.00
CA GLY A 109 -15.65 25.19 3.90
C GLY A 109 -16.26 26.59 3.99
N MET A 110 -15.87 27.37 5.00
CA MET A 110 -16.26 28.76 5.25
C MET A 110 -15.18 29.43 6.12
N PRO A 111 -15.19 30.77 6.26
CA PRO A 111 -14.27 31.45 7.17
C PRO A 111 -14.34 30.91 8.60
N TYR A 112 -13.19 30.66 9.22
CA TYR A 112 -13.13 30.04 10.55
C TYR A 112 -13.83 30.85 11.63
N ALA A 113 -13.77 32.19 11.55
CA ALA A 113 -14.47 33.06 12.49
C ALA A 113 -15.98 32.83 12.47
N GLU A 114 -16.55 32.65 11.28
CA GLU A 114 -17.98 32.37 11.09
C GLU A 114 -18.33 30.97 11.59
N TRP A 115 -17.53 29.96 11.24
CA TRP A 115 -17.74 28.60 11.72
C TRP A 115 -17.69 28.52 13.25
N LYS A 116 -16.70 29.18 13.87
CA LYS A 116 -16.53 29.21 15.32
C LYS A 116 -17.74 29.88 16.01
N ALA A 117 -18.23 30.98 15.45
CA ALA A 117 -19.41 31.66 15.98
C ALA A 117 -20.67 30.80 15.89
N ALA A 118 -20.84 30.05 14.80
CA ALA A 118 -22.03 29.24 14.54
C ALA A 118 -22.01 27.87 15.24
N HIS A 119 -20.84 27.25 15.40
CA HIS A 119 -20.74 25.81 15.70
C HIS A 119 -19.80 25.44 16.85
N GLN A 120 -19.01 26.37 17.41
CA GLN A 120 -18.05 26.03 18.46
C GLN A 120 -18.53 26.43 19.87
N PRO A 121 -19.07 25.49 20.67
CA PRO A 121 -19.47 25.77 22.04
C PRO A 121 -18.26 26.09 22.93
N LYS A 122 -18.53 26.77 24.06
CA LYS A 122 -17.53 26.95 25.12
C LYS A 122 -17.18 25.60 25.73
N ALA A 123 -15.89 25.34 25.91
CA ALA A 123 -15.40 24.13 26.54
C ALA A 123 -15.84 24.05 28.01
N THR A 124 -16.29 22.87 28.43
CA THR A 124 -16.60 22.59 29.83
C THR A 124 -15.32 22.37 30.64
N VAL A 125 -15.41 22.51 31.97
CA VAL A 125 -14.29 22.27 32.89
C VAL A 125 -13.74 20.84 32.74
N GLU A 126 -14.62 19.87 32.56
CA GLU A 126 -14.24 18.47 32.36
C GLU A 126 -13.49 18.25 31.04
N GLN A 127 -13.97 18.85 29.95
CA GLN A 127 -13.27 18.79 28.66
C GLN A 127 -11.88 19.43 28.73
N LEU A 128 -11.74 20.54 29.45
CA LEU A 128 -10.43 21.18 29.66
C LEU A 128 -9.48 20.28 30.46
N ALA A 129 -9.98 19.60 31.50
CA ALA A 129 -9.18 18.65 32.27
C ALA A 129 -8.75 17.43 31.44
N ARG A 130 -9.65 16.87 30.62
CA ARG A 130 -9.34 15.77 29.69
C ARG A 130 -8.37 16.22 28.60
N LEU A 131 -8.50 17.45 28.10
CA LEU A 131 -7.58 18.04 27.13
C LEU A 131 -6.17 18.17 27.73
N GLU A 132 -6.06 18.62 28.99
CA GLU A 132 -4.79 18.70 29.71
C GLU A 132 -4.12 17.33 29.83
N ALA A 133 -4.88 16.32 30.25
CA ALA A 133 -4.39 14.95 30.43
C ALA A 133 -3.89 14.31 29.12
N THR A 134 -4.43 14.72 27.98
CA THR A 134 -4.10 14.15 26.66
C THR A 134 -3.03 14.94 25.90
N LYS A 135 -2.56 16.09 26.42
CA LYS A 135 -1.54 16.93 25.78
C LYS A 135 -0.30 16.20 25.25
N PRO A 136 0.27 15.19 25.94
CA PRO A 136 1.44 14.47 25.44
C PRO A 136 1.21 13.75 24.09
N PHE A 137 -0.06 13.52 23.71
CA PHE A 137 -0.46 12.82 22.50
C PHE A 137 -0.92 13.76 21.39
N HIS A 138 -0.93 15.07 21.63
CA HIS A 138 -1.42 16.03 20.64
C HIS A 138 -0.43 16.18 19.49
N ALA A 139 -0.99 16.35 18.30
CA ALA A 139 -0.25 16.58 17.06
C ALA A 139 0.72 17.76 17.19
N SER A 140 1.99 17.49 16.92
CA SER A 140 3.00 18.54 16.72
C SER A 140 2.86 19.13 15.33
N HIS A 141 3.05 20.44 15.24
CA HIS A 141 3.14 21.15 13.98
C HIS A 141 4.34 22.10 14.04
N PRO A 142 5.00 22.38 12.90
CA PRO A 142 6.05 23.40 12.84
C PRO A 142 5.55 24.70 13.49
N LYS A 143 6.41 25.36 14.27
CA LYS A 143 6.14 26.74 14.68
C LYS A 143 6.18 27.58 13.41
N GLN A 144 5.12 28.34 13.19
CA GLN A 144 5.00 29.21 12.02
C GLN A 144 6.00 30.35 12.18
N ASP A 145 7.10 30.31 11.45
CA ASP A 145 7.75 31.56 11.06
C ASP A 145 7.14 31.93 9.70
N PRO A 146 6.46 33.08 9.56
CA PRO A 146 6.07 33.54 8.24
C PRO A 146 7.34 33.63 7.39
N PRO A 147 7.36 33.11 6.15
CA PRO A 147 8.47 33.41 5.26
C PRO A 147 8.62 34.94 5.21
N ALA A 148 9.86 35.42 5.27
CA ALA A 148 10.15 36.83 5.07
C ALA A 148 9.35 37.29 3.84
N SER A 149 8.46 38.27 4.05
CA SER A 149 7.66 38.85 2.98
C SER A 149 8.61 39.13 1.81
N PRO A 150 8.35 38.65 0.58
CA PRO A 150 9.16 39.04 -0.56
C PRO A 150 8.87 40.51 -0.82
N ALA A 151 9.62 41.39 -0.14
CA ALA A 151 9.89 42.72 -0.65
C ALA A 151 10.65 42.53 -1.97
N ALA A 152 10.01 42.90 -3.08
CA ALA A 152 10.50 42.88 -4.46
C ALA A 152 10.92 41.48 -4.96
N SER A 153 10.21 40.84 -5.89
CA SER A 153 10.04 41.33 -7.26
C SER A 153 8.98 40.47 -7.95
N LEU A 154 7.82 41.05 -8.25
CA LEU A 154 6.94 40.50 -9.28
C LEU A 154 7.51 40.94 -10.63
N PRO A 155 7.64 40.06 -11.64
CA PRO A 155 7.71 40.54 -13.02
C PRO A 155 6.35 41.18 -13.32
N HIS A 156 6.37 42.50 -13.52
CA HIS A 156 5.22 43.23 -14.04
C HIS A 156 4.82 42.62 -15.38
N THR A 157 3.68 41.94 -15.43
CA THR A 157 2.89 41.89 -16.65
C THR A 157 2.35 43.31 -16.87
N PRO A 158 2.57 43.97 -18.03
CA PRO A 158 1.87 45.19 -18.30
C PRO A 158 0.39 44.84 -18.53
N SER A 159 -0.47 45.29 -17.61
CA SER A 159 -1.90 45.36 -17.88
C SER A 159 -2.10 46.40 -18.97
N LEU A 160 -2.61 45.98 -20.12
CA LEU A 160 -3.19 46.93 -21.08
C LEU A 160 -4.43 47.53 -20.42
N SER A 161 -4.34 48.82 -20.05
CA SER A 161 -5.51 49.60 -19.68
C SER A 161 -6.18 50.14 -20.95
N SER A 162 -7.50 50.14 -20.95
CA SER A 162 -8.39 50.37 -22.08
C SER A 162 -8.47 51.84 -22.57
N ALA A 163 -7.34 52.51 -22.83
CA ALA A 163 -7.36 53.92 -23.26
C ALA A 163 -6.30 54.35 -24.29
N GLU A 164 -5.51 53.46 -24.89
CA GLU A 164 -4.52 53.84 -25.93
C GLU A 164 -4.61 52.99 -27.21
N ALA A 165 -5.84 52.74 -27.69
CA ALA A 165 -6.10 52.04 -28.95
C ALA A 165 -6.64 52.93 -30.08
N LEU A 166 -6.56 54.26 -29.98
CA LEU A 166 -7.00 55.17 -31.04
C LEU A 166 -6.18 56.47 -31.06
N ALA A 167 -5.15 56.51 -31.88
CA ALA A 167 -4.80 57.67 -32.71
C ALA A 167 -3.55 57.39 -33.56
N ALA A 168 -3.66 57.74 -34.85
CA ALA A 168 -2.62 57.87 -35.87
C ALA A 168 -1.98 56.55 -36.38
N GLY A 169 -2.13 56.12 -37.63
CA GLY A 169 -2.52 56.83 -38.84
C GLY A 169 -1.38 56.79 -39.86
N MET A 170 -1.58 55.99 -40.91
CA MET A 170 -1.06 56.18 -42.28
C MET A 170 0.45 55.95 -42.59
N GLN A 171 0.65 55.03 -43.54
CA GLN A 171 1.75 54.91 -44.53
C GLN A 171 2.02 56.24 -45.30
N PRO A 172 3.06 56.44 -46.16
CA PRO A 172 3.71 55.42 -47.03
C PRO A 172 5.19 55.61 -47.51
N MET A 173 5.69 54.55 -48.17
CA MET A 173 6.53 54.45 -49.39
C MET A 173 7.79 55.32 -49.65
N GLY A 174 8.86 54.63 -50.12
CA GLY A 174 9.98 55.13 -50.97
C GLY A 174 11.19 55.63 -50.18
N GLY A 175 12.47 55.44 -50.53
CA GLY A 175 13.17 54.91 -51.69
C GLY A 175 14.61 55.50 -51.69
N MET A 176 15.59 54.72 -52.21
CA MET A 176 16.93 55.12 -52.71
C MET A 176 18.14 55.42 -51.77
N GLY A 177 19.21 54.65 -52.02
CA GLY A 177 20.64 55.04 -52.10
C GLY A 177 21.46 55.07 -50.80
N GLY A 178 22.65 54.47 -50.64
CA GLY A 178 23.54 53.67 -51.49
C GLY A 178 24.94 53.60 -50.84
N GLY A 179 25.72 52.54 -51.15
CA GLY A 179 27.20 52.62 -51.22
C GLY A 179 28.06 51.68 -50.34
N GLY A 180 28.73 50.72 -51.00
CA GLY A 180 30.07 50.16 -50.68
C GLY A 180 30.15 49.06 -49.59
N GLY A 181 30.81 47.91 -49.74
CA GLY A 181 31.65 47.33 -50.80
C GLY A 181 32.27 46.00 -50.31
N MET A 182 32.70 45.17 -51.28
CA MET A 182 33.58 43.97 -51.21
C MET A 182 33.08 42.62 -50.64
N GLN A 183 32.85 41.69 -51.58
CA GLN A 183 32.95 40.21 -51.54
C GLN A 183 34.44 39.76 -51.65
N PRO A 184 34.84 38.44 -51.70
CA PRO A 184 34.11 37.19 -52.01
C PRO A 184 34.40 36.03 -51.00
N GLY A 185 33.86 34.80 -51.10
CA GLY A 185 33.15 34.12 -52.15
C GLY A 185 32.43 32.86 -51.64
N ALA A 186 31.39 32.51 -52.38
CA ALA A 186 30.64 31.25 -52.33
C ALA A 186 31.36 30.23 -53.27
N PRO A 187 30.80 29.05 -53.71
CA PRO A 187 29.39 28.69 -53.59
C PRO A 187 28.98 27.19 -53.63
N MET A 188 27.63 27.03 -53.58
CA MET A 188 26.77 26.03 -54.24
C MET A 188 26.71 24.61 -53.68
N GLY A 189 25.55 23.96 -53.63
CA GLY A 189 24.19 24.22 -54.16
C GLY A 189 23.33 23.00 -53.84
N GLY A 190 22.01 22.92 -54.01
CA GLY A 190 20.94 23.76 -54.55
C GLY A 190 19.62 23.05 -54.20
N MET A 191 18.55 23.79 -53.89
CA MET A 191 17.35 23.98 -54.75
C MET A 191 16.54 22.69 -54.99
N GLY A 192 15.23 22.61 -54.86
CA GLY A 192 14.07 23.52 -54.83
C GLY A 192 12.85 22.57 -55.03
N GLY A 193 11.58 22.89 -54.80
CA GLY A 193 10.83 24.12 -54.68
C GLY A 193 9.35 23.82 -54.95
N MET A 194 8.47 24.60 -54.31
CA MET A 194 7.17 25.13 -54.80
C MET A 194 5.92 24.22 -54.95
N GLY A 195 4.81 24.63 -54.29
CA GLY A 195 3.40 24.19 -54.47
C GLY A 195 2.72 24.87 -55.68
N PRO A 196 1.45 25.37 -55.63
CA PRO A 196 0.27 25.10 -54.76
C PRO A 196 -1.08 25.00 -55.57
N MET A 197 -2.25 25.12 -54.90
CA MET A 197 -3.55 25.73 -55.34
C MET A 197 -4.84 24.87 -55.41
N GLY A 198 -5.92 25.45 -54.81
CA GLY A 198 -7.35 25.38 -55.21
C GLY A 198 -8.17 24.23 -54.61
N GLY A 199 -9.37 24.36 -54.04
CA GLY A 199 -10.36 25.44 -53.96
C GLY A 199 -11.78 24.91 -54.25
N ILE A 200 -12.80 25.47 -53.56
CA ILE A 200 -14.24 25.60 -53.93
C ILE A 200 -15.26 24.61 -53.28
N ALA A 201 -16.33 25.19 -52.70
CA ALA A 201 -17.55 24.62 -52.04
C ALA A 201 -18.77 24.57 -53.02
N PRO A 202 -20.09 24.63 -52.67
CA PRO A 202 -20.90 24.39 -51.43
C PRO A 202 -22.24 23.61 -51.70
N ILE A 203 -23.19 23.57 -50.74
CA ILE A 203 -24.70 23.69 -50.82
C ILE A 203 -25.34 23.02 -49.55
N LEU A 204 -25.93 23.73 -48.55
CA LEU A 204 -27.26 24.39 -48.39
C LEU A 204 -28.41 23.46 -47.92
N GLY A 205 -29.07 23.79 -46.78
CA GLY A 205 -30.41 23.29 -46.44
C GLY A 205 -30.80 23.35 -44.94
N MET A 206 -31.65 24.32 -44.56
CA MET A 206 -32.19 24.60 -43.21
C MET A 206 -33.53 23.87 -42.91
N GLY A 207 -33.92 23.83 -41.62
CA GLY A 207 -35.31 23.70 -41.10
C GLY A 207 -35.51 22.47 -40.20
N GLY A 208 -36.09 22.48 -39.00
CA GLY A 208 -36.98 23.42 -38.29
C GLY A 208 -38.31 22.71 -37.91
N GLY A 209 -38.70 22.71 -36.63
CA GLY A 209 -40.06 22.33 -36.13
C GLY A 209 -40.07 21.24 -35.04
N MET A 210 -40.25 21.56 -33.75
CA MET A 210 -41.52 21.76 -33.01
C MET A 210 -42.38 20.50 -32.77
N GLY A 211 -42.64 20.17 -31.49
CA GLY A 211 -43.65 19.21 -31.06
C GLY A 211 -43.62 18.97 -29.55
N GLN A 212 -44.56 19.56 -28.81
CA GLN A 212 -44.76 19.46 -27.36
C GLN A 212 -46.05 18.61 -27.04
N PRO A 213 -46.57 18.48 -25.80
CA PRO A 213 -46.77 17.19 -25.11
C PRO A 213 -48.24 16.86 -24.76
N MET A 214 -48.48 15.69 -24.15
CA MET A 214 -49.67 15.28 -23.36
C MET A 214 -49.19 14.15 -22.41
N GLY A 215 -49.54 13.98 -21.14
CA GLY A 215 -50.73 14.32 -20.37
C GLY A 215 -51.26 13.02 -19.73
N GLY A 216 -51.47 12.95 -18.40
CA GLY A 216 -52.10 11.78 -17.77
C GLY A 216 -52.00 11.72 -16.24
N MET A 217 -53.03 12.20 -15.54
CA MET A 217 -53.27 12.13 -14.09
C MET A 217 -54.08 10.88 -13.70
N GLY A 218 -54.01 10.52 -12.40
CA GLY A 218 -54.99 9.71 -11.67
C GLY A 218 -54.30 8.66 -10.78
N SER A 219 -54.69 8.34 -9.55
CA SER A 219 -55.60 8.88 -8.52
C SER A 219 -55.52 7.88 -7.35
N VAL A 220 -55.55 8.37 -6.12
CA VAL A 220 -55.53 7.58 -4.86
C VAL A 220 -56.86 6.83 -4.65
N PRO A 221 -56.91 5.82 -3.76
CA PRO A 221 -57.77 6.03 -2.58
C PRO A 221 -57.19 5.49 -1.26
N MET A 222 -57.54 6.21 -0.19
CA MET A 222 -57.45 5.85 1.23
C MET A 222 -58.74 5.15 1.66
N GLY A 223 -58.65 4.21 2.62
CA GLY A 223 -59.78 3.67 3.36
C GLY A 223 -59.31 2.85 4.55
N GLY A 224 -59.53 3.36 5.76
CA GLY A 224 -59.10 2.75 7.03
C GLY A 224 -60.10 1.79 7.66
N GLY A 225 -59.66 1.09 8.71
CA GLY A 225 -60.47 0.28 9.60
C GLY A 225 -59.71 -0.09 10.88
N MET A 226 -60.22 0.35 12.03
CA MET A 226 -59.76 0.04 13.38
C MET A 226 -60.29 -1.32 13.87
N GLY A 227 -59.56 -1.99 14.76
CA GLY A 227 -60.07 -3.10 15.58
C GLY A 227 -58.95 -3.83 16.33
N GLY A 228 -58.92 -3.71 17.66
CA GLY A 228 -57.86 -4.23 18.53
C GLY A 228 -57.97 -5.71 18.91
N GLY A 229 -56.90 -6.20 19.55
CA GLY A 229 -56.82 -7.53 20.18
C GLY A 229 -55.40 -7.83 20.64
N GLU A 230 -55.15 -7.67 21.94
CA GLU A 230 -53.93 -8.11 22.64
C GLU A 230 -53.71 -9.62 22.50
N ALA A 231 -52.47 -10.01 22.20
CA ALA A 231 -51.88 -11.25 22.70
C ALA A 231 -50.37 -11.07 22.78
N ALA A 232 -49.86 -11.06 24.02
CA ALA A 232 -48.45 -10.99 24.35
C ALA A 232 -47.70 -12.21 23.81
N ALA A 233 -46.66 -11.97 23.02
CA ALA A 233 -45.62 -12.95 22.72
C ALA A 233 -44.28 -12.37 23.21
N VAL A 234 -43.63 -13.15 24.05
CA VAL A 234 -42.32 -12.93 24.67
C VAL A 234 -41.27 -12.68 23.57
N PRO A 235 -40.44 -11.61 23.62
CA PRO A 235 -39.30 -11.52 22.72
C PRO A 235 -38.21 -12.49 23.17
N ASP A 236 -37.83 -13.36 22.24
CA ASP A 236 -36.66 -14.22 22.29
C ASP A 236 -35.38 -13.43 22.60
N ALA A 237 -34.43 -14.15 23.20
CA ALA A 237 -33.12 -13.69 23.62
C ALA A 237 -32.37 -12.87 22.55
N PRO A 238 -31.54 -11.87 22.96
CA PRO A 238 -30.73 -11.12 22.01
C PRO A 238 -29.72 -12.04 21.30
N PRO A 239 -29.48 -11.85 19.99
CA PRO A 239 -28.43 -12.57 19.28
C PRO A 239 -27.05 -12.20 19.85
N PRO A 240 -26.05 -13.09 19.73
CA PRO A 240 -24.72 -12.87 20.27
C PRO A 240 -24.05 -11.65 19.61
N GLU A 241 -23.24 -10.96 20.42
CA GLU A 241 -22.46 -9.76 20.11
C GLU A 241 -21.97 -9.72 18.66
N GLN A 242 -22.58 -8.83 17.87
CA GLN A 242 -22.04 -8.44 16.59
C GLN A 242 -20.90 -7.44 16.86
N ASP A 243 -19.68 -7.81 16.48
CA ASP A 243 -18.56 -6.89 16.41
C ASP A 243 -18.96 -5.69 15.52
N VAL A 244 -19.23 -4.56 16.16
CA VAL A 244 -19.58 -3.28 15.53
C VAL A 244 -18.32 -2.68 14.90
N CYS A 245 -17.84 -3.29 13.83
CA CYS A 245 -16.75 -2.78 12.98
C CYS A 245 -17.24 -2.44 11.56
N CYS A 246 -18.49 -2.72 11.20
CA CYS A 246 -19.07 -2.20 9.97
C CYS A 246 -19.50 -0.75 10.20
N THR A 247 -18.68 0.20 9.74
CA THR A 247 -18.99 1.63 9.75
C THR A 247 -19.45 2.13 8.37
N PRO A 248 -20.09 3.31 8.26
CA PRO A 248 -20.76 3.89 7.07
C PRO A 248 -19.93 4.11 5.80
N ALA A 249 -18.70 3.61 5.74
CA ALA A 249 -17.83 3.76 4.58
C ALA A 249 -18.32 2.91 3.39
N ASP A 250 -18.82 1.71 3.64
CA ASP A 250 -19.32 0.81 2.58
C ASP A 250 -20.62 1.35 1.95
N GLU A 251 -21.52 1.95 2.74
CA GLU A 251 -22.72 2.64 2.24
C GLU A 251 -22.37 3.92 1.46
N MET A 252 -21.35 4.66 1.88
CA MET A 252 -20.92 5.87 1.18
C MET A 252 -20.27 5.55 -0.18
N LEU A 253 -19.53 4.44 -0.27
CA LEU A 253 -18.93 3.94 -1.51
C LEU A 253 -19.97 3.40 -2.49
N ALA A 254 -21.00 2.71 -1.99
CA ALA A 254 -22.14 2.25 -2.80
C ALA A 254 -22.95 3.42 -3.39
N ASN A 255 -23.22 4.47 -2.61
CA ASN A 255 -23.96 5.66 -3.06
C ASN A 255 -23.19 6.52 -4.08
N MET A 256 -21.87 6.37 -4.18
CA MET A 256 -21.02 7.05 -5.18
C MET A 256 -20.88 6.26 -6.49
N GLY A 257 -21.60 5.14 -6.66
CA GLY A 257 -21.48 4.30 -7.86
C GLY A 257 -20.15 3.53 -7.95
N LEU A 258 -19.42 3.45 -6.83
CA LEU A 258 -18.15 2.73 -6.69
C LEU A 258 -18.30 1.47 -5.82
N GLY A 259 -19.54 1.06 -5.54
CA GLY A 259 -19.85 -0.19 -4.83
C GLY A 259 -19.57 -1.42 -5.69
N PRO A 260 -19.35 -2.60 -5.07
CA PRO A 260 -19.18 -3.86 -5.78
C PRO A 260 -20.42 -4.17 -6.66
N PRO A 261 -20.25 -4.94 -7.76
CA PRO A 261 -21.32 -5.18 -8.74
C PRO A 261 -22.58 -5.76 -8.08
N PRO A 262 -23.78 -5.46 -8.62
CA PRO A 262 -25.04 -5.82 -8.01
C PRO A 262 -25.40 -7.25 -8.36
N ASP A 263 -24.72 -8.20 -7.74
CA ASP A 263 -25.20 -9.56 -7.53
C ASP A 263 -24.60 -10.00 -6.19
N GLY A 264 -25.44 -10.49 -5.28
CA GLY A 264 -25.12 -10.81 -3.88
C GLY A 264 -24.08 -11.92 -3.65
N ALA A 265 -23.04 -12.03 -4.48
CA ALA A 265 -21.78 -12.63 -4.08
C ALA A 265 -21.14 -11.69 -3.07
N SER A 266 -21.42 -11.95 -1.79
CA SER A 266 -20.64 -11.50 -0.65
C SER A 266 -19.16 -11.39 -1.06
N CYS A 267 -18.67 -10.15 -1.21
CA CYS A 267 -17.24 -9.87 -1.16
C CYS A 267 -16.81 -10.10 0.28
N ARG A 268 -16.87 -11.35 0.72
CA ARG A 268 -16.04 -11.83 1.81
C ARG A 268 -14.63 -11.41 1.39
N PRO A 269 -13.88 -10.64 2.18
CA PRO A 269 -12.45 -10.53 1.93
C PRO A 269 -11.97 -11.97 1.73
N PRO A 270 -11.14 -12.26 0.70
CA PRO A 270 -10.62 -13.61 0.53
C PRO A 270 -10.16 -14.06 1.90
N ALA A 271 -10.66 -15.21 2.37
CA ALA A 271 -10.30 -15.72 3.68
C ALA A 271 -8.78 -15.54 3.82
N PRO A 272 -8.28 -15.01 4.96
CA PRO A 272 -6.87 -14.71 5.09
C PRO A 272 -6.11 -15.93 4.58
N ALA A 273 -5.25 -15.70 3.57
CA ALA A 273 -4.54 -16.79 2.92
C ALA A 273 -3.98 -17.69 4.02
N PRO A 274 -4.19 -19.02 3.94
CA PRO A 274 -3.80 -19.92 5.02
C PRO A 274 -2.36 -19.60 5.40
N ALA A 275 -2.14 -19.30 6.68
CA ALA A 275 -0.81 -18.96 7.15
C ALA A 275 0.10 -20.16 6.88
N LEU A 276 1.35 -19.95 6.49
CA LEU A 276 2.34 -21.04 6.37
C LEU A 276 2.41 -21.88 7.67
N ALA A 277 2.23 -21.23 8.82
CA ALA A 277 2.15 -21.86 10.13
C ALA A 277 0.94 -22.80 10.33
N SER A 278 -0.06 -22.75 9.45
CA SER A 278 -1.24 -23.63 9.46
C SER A 278 -1.10 -24.86 8.56
N LEU A 279 0.01 -24.98 7.82
CA LEU A 279 0.30 -26.19 7.05
C LEU A 279 0.58 -27.33 8.02
N ALA A 280 -0.35 -28.29 8.09
CA ALA A 280 -0.15 -29.50 8.87
C ALA A 280 1.00 -30.31 8.25
N PRO A 281 1.91 -30.88 9.07
CA PRO A 281 2.95 -31.74 8.54
C PRO A 281 2.32 -32.94 7.83
N PRO A 282 2.95 -33.42 6.74
CA PRO A 282 2.50 -34.63 6.05
C PRO A 282 2.38 -35.81 7.04
N PRO A 283 1.33 -36.67 6.95
CA PRO A 283 1.26 -37.85 7.79
C PRO A 283 2.40 -38.82 7.44
N GLY A 284 3.04 -39.37 8.47
CA GLY A 284 4.16 -40.30 8.33
C GLY A 284 5.54 -39.65 8.49
N GLU A 285 6.57 -40.47 8.39
CA GLU A 285 7.97 -40.01 8.44
C GLU A 285 8.44 -39.64 7.03
N THR A 286 9.07 -38.47 6.87
CA THR A 286 9.66 -38.01 5.60
C THR A 286 11.18 -37.95 5.73
N SER A 287 11.89 -38.60 4.82
CA SER A 287 13.36 -38.60 4.78
C SER A 287 13.88 -37.37 4.04
N LEU A 288 14.62 -36.50 4.72
CA LEU A 288 15.22 -35.30 4.15
C LEU A 288 16.74 -35.47 4.12
N ARG A 289 17.26 -35.90 2.96
CA ARG A 289 18.69 -35.95 2.67
C ARG A 289 19.10 -34.63 2.05
N VAL A 290 19.67 -33.77 2.88
CA VAL A 290 19.96 -32.38 2.53
C VAL A 290 21.44 -32.20 2.21
N ALA A 291 21.73 -31.56 1.09
CA ALA A 291 23.06 -31.04 0.79
C ALA A 291 23.07 -29.51 0.78
N VAL A 292 24.15 -28.93 1.29
CA VAL A 292 24.32 -27.46 1.38
C VAL A 292 25.49 -27.02 0.52
N LEU A 293 25.24 -26.15 -0.45
CA LEU A 293 26.27 -25.58 -1.32
C LEU A 293 26.49 -24.11 -1.03
N THR A 294 27.69 -23.75 -0.57
CA THR A 294 28.05 -22.34 -0.43
C THR A 294 28.78 -21.86 -1.68
N THR A 295 28.26 -20.81 -2.32
CA THR A 295 28.89 -20.20 -3.49
C THR A 295 29.54 -18.89 -3.07
N SER A 296 30.87 -18.88 -3.01
CA SER A 296 31.62 -17.69 -2.67
C SER A 296 33.09 -17.83 -3.04
N ASP A 297 33.59 -16.95 -3.91
CA ASP A 297 35.01 -16.85 -4.27
C ASP A 297 35.93 -16.78 -3.03
N ARG A 298 35.55 -15.95 -2.06
CA ARG A 298 36.36 -15.71 -0.85
C ARG A 298 36.32 -16.90 0.11
N ALA A 299 35.18 -17.58 0.26
CA ALA A 299 35.11 -18.78 1.10
C ALA A 299 35.86 -19.95 0.47
N ALA A 300 35.72 -20.14 -0.84
CA ALA A 300 36.43 -21.18 -1.60
C ALA A 300 37.96 -20.97 -1.57
N ALA A 301 38.42 -19.72 -1.59
CA ALA A 301 39.82 -19.36 -1.42
C ALA A 301 40.32 -19.42 0.04
N GLY A 302 39.47 -19.78 1.00
CA GLY A 302 39.82 -19.87 2.43
C GLY A 302 40.05 -18.52 3.13
N VAL A 303 39.61 -17.40 2.51
CA VAL A 303 39.75 -16.05 3.09
C VAL A 303 38.89 -15.89 4.34
N TYR A 304 37.72 -16.54 4.37
CA TYR A 304 36.91 -16.68 5.58
C TYR A 304 36.20 -18.03 5.61
N ALA A 305 35.77 -18.42 6.81
CA ALA A 305 34.95 -19.61 7.03
C ALA A 305 33.52 -19.39 6.54
N ASP A 306 32.90 -20.48 6.07
CA ASP A 306 31.51 -20.48 5.65
C ASP A 306 30.54 -20.38 6.84
N ALA A 307 30.12 -19.15 7.15
CA ALA A 307 29.12 -18.89 8.18
C ALA A 307 27.69 -19.16 7.70
N SER A 308 27.41 -19.00 6.40
CA SER A 308 26.03 -19.06 5.88
C SER A 308 25.59 -20.51 5.66
N GLY A 309 26.45 -21.38 5.16
CA GLY A 309 26.17 -22.81 5.08
C GLY A 309 26.02 -23.45 6.47
N ALA A 310 26.85 -23.04 7.44
CA ALA A 310 26.69 -23.43 8.83
C ALA A 310 25.33 -22.99 9.41
N GLU A 311 24.87 -21.79 9.05
CA GLU A 311 23.57 -21.26 9.47
C GLU A 311 22.38 -22.03 8.85
N VAL A 312 22.46 -22.42 7.57
CA VAL A 312 21.45 -23.31 6.94
C VAL A 312 21.32 -24.61 7.75
N GLN A 313 22.46 -25.25 8.05
CA GLN A 313 22.47 -26.51 8.80
C GLN A 313 21.94 -26.33 10.23
N ARG A 314 22.25 -25.21 10.89
CA ARG A 314 21.72 -24.87 12.21
C ARG A 314 20.20 -24.77 12.18
N CYS A 315 19.63 -24.00 11.25
CA CYS A 315 18.18 -23.86 11.09
C CYS A 315 17.49 -25.21 10.87
N LEU A 316 18.04 -26.07 10.01
CA LEU A 316 17.48 -27.40 9.75
C LEU A 316 17.46 -28.28 11.00
N ARG A 317 18.58 -28.33 11.74
CA ARG A 317 18.67 -29.13 12.98
C ARG A 317 17.69 -28.65 14.04
N GLU A 318 17.59 -27.33 14.23
CA GLU A 318 16.66 -26.74 15.21
C GLU A 318 15.21 -26.99 14.83
N TYR A 319 14.86 -26.86 13.55
CA TYR A 319 13.50 -27.11 13.08
C TYR A 319 13.14 -28.60 13.21
N ALA A 320 14.04 -29.51 12.83
CA ALA A 320 13.84 -30.95 12.98
C ALA A 320 13.71 -31.39 14.44
N ALA A 321 14.42 -30.73 15.37
CA ALA A 321 14.31 -30.98 16.81
C ALA A 321 13.04 -30.35 17.44
N SER A 322 12.39 -29.42 16.73
CA SER A 322 11.17 -28.76 17.19
C SER A 322 9.92 -29.60 16.93
N GLY A 323 8.82 -29.31 17.63
CA GLY A 323 7.54 -29.96 17.35
C GLY A 323 6.98 -29.69 15.94
N ALA A 324 7.42 -28.62 15.27
CA ALA A 324 7.01 -28.29 13.90
C ALA A 324 7.73 -29.15 12.84
N GLY A 325 8.88 -29.74 13.17
CA GLY A 325 9.60 -30.70 12.35
C GLY A 325 9.27 -32.15 12.67
N ALA A 326 8.20 -32.42 13.44
CA ALA A 326 7.79 -33.78 13.77
C ALA A 326 7.59 -34.61 12.50
N GLY A 327 8.19 -35.81 12.47
CA GLY A 327 8.19 -36.69 11.31
C GLY A 327 9.35 -36.49 10.33
N TRP A 328 10.25 -35.53 10.56
CA TRP A 328 11.47 -35.39 9.74
C TRP A 328 12.52 -36.41 10.17
N ARG A 329 13.00 -37.21 9.20
CA ARG A 329 14.28 -37.90 9.31
C ARG A 329 15.32 -37.07 8.55
N LEU A 330 15.94 -36.13 9.25
CA LEU A 330 16.95 -35.24 8.69
C LEU A 330 18.32 -35.93 8.61
N GLU A 331 18.89 -35.97 7.42
CA GLU A 331 20.27 -36.37 7.14
C GLU A 331 20.97 -35.21 6.41
N LEU A 332 22.06 -34.69 6.98
CA LEU A 332 22.92 -33.71 6.30
C LEU A 332 23.96 -34.48 5.49
N ALA A 333 23.61 -34.83 4.26
CA ALA A 333 24.36 -35.78 3.42
C ALA A 333 25.67 -35.20 2.87
N ALA A 334 25.69 -33.91 2.52
CA ALA A 334 26.88 -33.25 1.98
C ALA A 334 26.91 -31.75 2.29
N SER A 335 28.12 -31.19 2.33
CA SER A 335 28.34 -29.74 2.38
C SER A 335 29.61 -29.43 1.61
N GLU A 336 29.53 -28.53 0.63
CA GLU A 336 30.67 -28.12 -0.18
C GLU A 336 30.67 -26.59 -0.35
N VAL A 337 31.87 -26.03 -0.56
CA VAL A 337 32.07 -24.61 -0.87
C VAL A 337 32.73 -24.52 -2.24
N VAL A 338 32.13 -23.76 -3.15
CA VAL A 338 32.62 -23.56 -4.51
C VAL A 338 32.79 -22.08 -4.82
N PRO A 339 33.70 -21.70 -5.74
CA PRO A 339 33.78 -20.33 -6.22
C PRO A 339 32.50 -19.93 -6.96
N ASP A 340 32.35 -18.63 -7.20
CA ASP A 340 31.24 -18.08 -7.97
C ASP A 340 31.47 -18.32 -9.47
N ASP A 341 31.34 -19.60 -9.88
CA ASP A 341 31.58 -20.13 -11.22
C ASP A 341 30.42 -21.03 -11.65
N ALA A 342 29.85 -20.76 -12.82
CA ALA A 342 28.60 -21.39 -13.25
C ALA A 342 28.75 -22.89 -13.49
N ASP A 343 29.87 -23.33 -14.06
CA ASP A 343 30.12 -24.73 -14.38
C ASP A 343 30.38 -25.52 -13.09
N ALA A 344 31.21 -24.99 -12.19
CA ALA A 344 31.47 -25.60 -10.89
C ALA A 344 30.19 -25.77 -10.06
N ILE A 345 29.33 -24.75 -10.02
CA ILE A 345 28.04 -24.82 -9.31
C ILE A 345 27.14 -25.87 -9.96
N SER A 346 26.97 -25.81 -11.30
CA SER A 346 26.10 -26.73 -12.04
C SER A 346 26.53 -28.19 -11.87
N GLU A 347 27.83 -28.47 -11.91
CA GLU A 347 28.37 -29.82 -11.75
C GLU A 347 28.02 -30.39 -10.37
N VAL A 348 28.22 -29.61 -9.29
CA VAL A 348 27.90 -30.07 -7.93
C VAL A 348 26.40 -30.31 -7.76
N LEU A 349 25.56 -29.38 -8.24
CA LEU A 349 24.11 -29.51 -8.18
C LEU A 349 23.61 -30.77 -8.91
N ALA A 350 24.09 -30.99 -10.14
CA ALA A 350 23.73 -32.15 -10.94
C ALA A 350 24.25 -33.45 -10.30
N ARG A 351 25.51 -33.47 -9.85
CA ARG A 351 26.13 -34.64 -9.21
C ARG A 351 25.37 -35.10 -7.97
N TRP A 352 24.96 -34.17 -7.10
CA TRP A 352 24.24 -34.53 -5.89
C TRP A 352 22.80 -34.99 -6.18
N ALA A 353 22.12 -34.35 -7.13
CA ALA A 353 20.77 -34.74 -7.52
C ALA A 353 20.75 -36.09 -8.24
N ASP A 354 21.57 -36.26 -9.28
CA ASP A 354 21.58 -37.46 -10.13
C ASP A 354 22.20 -38.66 -9.41
N GLY A 355 23.20 -38.41 -8.56
CA GLY A 355 23.83 -39.44 -7.73
C GLY A 355 22.96 -39.90 -6.55
N GLY A 356 21.80 -39.27 -6.32
CA GLY A 356 20.90 -39.59 -5.21
C GLY A 356 21.46 -39.23 -3.83
N VAL A 357 22.53 -38.42 -3.78
CA VAL A 357 23.16 -37.94 -2.53
C VAL A 357 22.16 -37.13 -1.72
N ALA A 358 21.38 -36.28 -2.38
CA ALA A 358 20.38 -35.43 -1.76
C ALA A 358 19.04 -35.48 -2.50
N ASN A 359 17.94 -35.37 -1.74
CA ASN A 359 16.62 -35.05 -2.28
C ASN A 359 16.25 -33.57 -2.03
N LEU A 360 17.09 -32.85 -1.29
CA LEU A 360 17.02 -31.40 -1.10
C LEU A 360 18.41 -30.77 -1.18
N VAL A 361 18.61 -29.81 -2.07
CA VAL A 361 19.83 -29.01 -2.15
C VAL A 361 19.50 -27.55 -1.86
N LEU A 362 20.19 -26.98 -0.87
CA LEU A 362 20.08 -25.58 -0.50
C LEU A 362 21.41 -24.88 -0.81
N THR A 363 21.38 -23.91 -1.73
CA THR A 363 22.57 -23.09 -2.00
C THR A 363 22.54 -21.81 -1.16
N THR A 364 23.69 -21.23 -0.86
CA THR A 364 23.79 -19.91 -0.22
C THR A 364 24.88 -19.08 -0.86
N GLY A 365 24.51 -17.87 -1.32
CA GLY A 365 25.43 -16.96 -2.01
C GLY A 365 25.16 -16.84 -3.50
N GLY A 366 25.88 -15.94 -4.18
CA GLY A 366 25.87 -15.80 -5.64
C GLY A 366 24.53 -15.40 -6.28
N THR A 367 23.57 -14.85 -5.52
CA THR A 367 22.23 -14.44 -6.01
C THR A 367 22.04 -12.93 -6.17
N GLY A 368 23.09 -12.13 -5.99
CA GLY A 368 23.04 -10.67 -6.12
C GLY A 368 23.20 -10.16 -7.56
N LEU A 369 23.58 -8.89 -7.73
CA LEU A 369 23.78 -8.26 -9.05
C LEU A 369 25.25 -8.19 -9.49
N SER A 370 26.19 -8.72 -8.69
CA SER A 370 27.60 -8.73 -9.07
C SER A 370 27.78 -9.53 -10.37
N PRO A 371 28.70 -9.15 -11.27
CA PRO A 371 29.03 -9.97 -12.44
C PRO A 371 29.49 -11.39 -12.09
N ARG A 372 29.94 -11.62 -10.85
CA ARG A 372 30.30 -12.94 -10.32
C ARG A 372 29.10 -13.70 -9.79
N ASP A 373 28.00 -13.04 -9.40
CA ASP A 373 26.82 -13.73 -8.88
C ASP A 373 26.17 -14.52 -10.03
N VAL A 374 26.39 -15.84 -10.11
CA VAL A 374 25.92 -16.70 -11.22
C VAL A 374 25.14 -17.93 -10.75
N THR A 375 24.86 -18.02 -9.44
CA THR A 375 24.18 -19.17 -8.84
C THR A 375 22.76 -19.41 -9.40
N PRO A 376 21.92 -18.39 -9.65
CA PRO A 376 20.63 -18.59 -10.30
C PRO A 376 20.75 -19.18 -11.70
N GLU A 377 21.67 -18.67 -12.53
CA GLU A 377 21.90 -19.15 -13.89
C GLU A 377 22.36 -20.61 -13.89
N ALA A 378 23.32 -20.96 -13.02
CA ALA A 378 23.78 -22.34 -12.85
C ALA A 378 22.65 -23.27 -12.38
N THR A 379 21.80 -22.79 -11.46
CA THR A 379 20.64 -23.54 -10.98
C THR A 379 19.63 -23.78 -12.11
N LEU A 380 19.31 -22.75 -12.88
CA LEU A 380 18.38 -22.83 -14.01
C LEU A 380 18.90 -23.71 -15.14
N ALA A 381 20.22 -23.83 -15.30
CA ALA A 381 20.82 -24.70 -16.30
C ALA A 381 20.67 -26.21 -15.98
N VAL A 382 20.51 -26.58 -14.71
CA VAL A 382 20.46 -27.99 -14.28
C VAL A 382 19.05 -28.48 -13.92
N VAL A 383 18.13 -27.60 -13.55
CA VAL A 383 16.76 -27.99 -13.20
C VAL A 383 15.96 -28.35 -14.45
N GLU A 384 15.15 -29.40 -14.35
CA GLU A 384 14.22 -29.84 -15.41
C GLU A 384 12.91 -29.07 -15.34
N ARG A 385 12.50 -28.69 -14.13
CA ARG A 385 11.26 -27.94 -13.86
C ARG A 385 11.56 -26.77 -12.95
N THR A 386 11.31 -25.55 -13.41
CA THR A 386 11.45 -24.35 -12.59
C THR A 386 10.31 -24.24 -11.59
N LEU A 387 10.60 -23.75 -10.38
CA LEU A 387 9.62 -23.57 -9.31
C LEU A 387 9.59 -22.09 -8.86
N PRO A 388 8.99 -21.18 -9.65
CA PRO A 388 9.06 -19.73 -9.40
C PRO A 388 8.39 -19.28 -8.09
N GLY A 389 7.43 -20.05 -7.58
CA GLY A 389 6.73 -19.72 -6.33
C GLY A 389 7.61 -19.72 -5.08
N LEU A 390 8.69 -20.53 -5.05
CA LEU A 390 9.61 -20.53 -3.89
C LEU A 390 10.45 -19.23 -3.84
N PRO A 391 11.15 -18.80 -4.91
CA PRO A 391 11.80 -17.51 -4.94
C PRO A 391 10.87 -16.34 -4.60
N GLU A 392 9.64 -16.34 -5.09
CA GLU A 392 8.64 -15.31 -4.77
C GLU A 392 8.29 -15.29 -3.27
N LEU A 393 8.08 -16.47 -2.66
CA LEU A 393 7.84 -16.59 -1.23
C LEU A 393 9.01 -16.05 -0.41
N LEU A 394 10.23 -16.49 -0.74
CA LEU A 394 11.43 -16.09 -0.01
C LEU A 394 11.73 -14.60 -0.20
N LEU A 395 11.51 -14.05 -1.40
CA LEU A 395 11.61 -12.63 -1.65
C LEU A 395 10.58 -11.85 -0.83
N GLY A 396 9.33 -12.31 -0.80
CA GLY A 396 8.26 -11.71 -0.01
C GLY A 396 8.57 -11.67 1.49
N GLU A 397 9.19 -12.72 2.04
CA GLU A 397 9.65 -12.73 3.42
C GLU A 397 10.85 -11.79 3.63
N ALA A 398 11.86 -11.85 2.76
CA ALA A 398 13.04 -11.01 2.86
C ALA A 398 12.73 -9.50 2.80
N LEU A 399 11.79 -9.09 1.94
CA LEU A 399 11.36 -7.69 1.79
C LEU A 399 10.71 -7.09 3.04
N ARG A 400 10.25 -7.92 3.99
CA ARG A 400 9.75 -7.45 5.29
C ARG A 400 10.86 -6.92 6.18
N HIS A 401 12.10 -7.31 5.93
CA HIS A 401 13.25 -7.03 6.79
C HIS A 401 14.32 -6.17 6.10
N GLU A 402 14.49 -6.33 4.79
CA GLU A 402 15.55 -5.70 4.01
C GLU A 402 15.01 -5.25 2.64
N PRO A 403 14.78 -3.95 2.41
CA PRO A 403 14.31 -3.43 1.13
C PRO A 403 15.22 -3.80 -0.05
N LEU A 404 16.53 -3.90 0.18
CA LEU A 404 17.49 -4.29 -0.87
C LEU A 404 17.38 -5.77 -1.27
N ALA A 405 16.58 -6.58 -0.57
CA ALA A 405 16.27 -7.95 -1.00
C ALA A 405 15.59 -7.98 -2.38
N ALA A 406 14.97 -6.88 -2.80
CA ALA A 406 14.43 -6.69 -4.16
C ALA A 406 15.44 -6.94 -5.29
N LEU A 407 16.75 -6.88 -4.99
CA LEU A 407 17.82 -7.11 -5.96
C LEU A 407 18.24 -8.58 -6.07
N SER A 408 17.67 -9.47 -5.26
CA SER A 408 17.96 -10.90 -5.33
C SER A 408 17.38 -11.51 -6.59
N ARG A 409 18.18 -12.35 -7.24
CA ARG A 409 17.81 -13.12 -8.43
C ARG A 409 17.64 -14.61 -8.14
N ALA A 410 17.40 -14.99 -6.88
CA ALA A 410 17.32 -16.39 -6.46
C ALA A 410 16.38 -17.21 -7.36
N ALA A 411 16.79 -18.44 -7.68
CA ALA A 411 15.99 -19.40 -8.42
C ALA A 411 15.68 -20.64 -7.56
N ALA A 412 14.72 -21.42 -8.00
CA ALA A 412 14.45 -22.75 -7.47
C ALA A 412 13.89 -23.63 -8.57
N GLY A 413 14.06 -24.94 -8.42
CA GLY A 413 13.52 -25.91 -9.34
C GLY A 413 13.79 -27.33 -8.91
N VAL A 414 13.40 -28.26 -9.77
CA VAL A 414 13.48 -29.70 -9.53
C VAL A 414 14.35 -30.33 -10.60
N ARG A 415 15.24 -31.23 -10.19
CA ARG A 415 16.00 -32.13 -11.05
C ARG A 415 15.79 -33.56 -10.56
N GLY A 416 15.21 -34.44 -11.39
CA GLY A 416 14.76 -35.76 -10.96
C GLY A 416 13.85 -35.69 -9.71
N LYS A 417 14.29 -36.33 -8.63
CA LYS A 417 13.62 -36.34 -7.31
C LYS A 417 14.22 -35.36 -6.30
N CYS A 418 15.02 -34.40 -6.77
CA CYS A 418 15.72 -33.44 -5.92
C CYS A 418 15.16 -32.02 -6.10
N LEU A 419 14.77 -31.41 -4.99
CA LEU A 419 14.44 -29.97 -4.93
C LEU A 419 15.71 -29.16 -4.75
N ILE A 420 15.90 -28.09 -5.53
CA ILE A 420 17.04 -27.17 -5.45
C ILE A 420 16.51 -25.77 -5.18
N VAL A 421 17.01 -25.09 -4.14
CA VAL A 421 16.58 -23.75 -3.74
C VAL A 421 17.78 -22.85 -3.46
N ASN A 422 17.81 -21.66 -4.06
CA ASN A 422 18.85 -20.67 -3.77
C ASN A 422 18.47 -19.78 -2.58
N LEU A 423 19.40 -19.63 -1.64
CA LEU A 423 19.30 -18.74 -0.48
C LEU A 423 20.29 -17.57 -0.59
N PRO A 424 20.01 -16.43 0.07
CA PRO A 424 20.92 -15.30 0.12
C PRO A 424 22.22 -15.63 0.86
N GLY A 425 23.31 -14.95 0.51
CA GLY A 425 24.66 -15.25 1.05
C GLY A 425 24.96 -14.73 2.46
N ARG A 426 24.06 -13.96 3.11
CA ARG A 426 24.28 -13.42 4.47
C ARG A 426 23.60 -14.31 5.51
N PRO A 427 24.27 -14.71 6.61
CA PRO A 427 23.69 -15.64 7.59
C PRO A 427 22.32 -15.17 8.14
N ARG A 428 22.20 -13.89 8.49
CA ARG A 428 20.92 -13.33 8.96
C ARG A 428 19.78 -13.47 7.95
N ALA A 429 20.08 -13.30 6.66
CA ALA A 429 19.09 -13.43 5.59
C ALA A 429 18.72 -14.90 5.35
N VAL A 430 19.69 -15.82 5.52
CA VAL A 430 19.43 -17.26 5.55
C VAL A 430 18.43 -17.60 6.67
N THR A 431 18.67 -17.18 7.91
CA THR A 431 17.77 -17.47 9.04
C THR A 431 16.33 -17.05 8.75
N GLN A 432 16.15 -15.85 8.18
CA GLN A 432 14.84 -15.28 7.84
C GLN A 432 14.13 -16.13 6.78
N ASN A 433 14.81 -16.42 5.66
CA ASN A 433 14.24 -17.20 4.57
C ASN A 433 13.99 -18.66 4.94
N MET A 434 14.84 -19.26 5.78
CA MET A 434 14.62 -20.61 6.30
C MET A 434 13.33 -20.69 7.11
N GLY A 435 12.98 -19.63 7.86
CA GLY A 435 11.70 -19.56 8.59
C GLY A 435 10.46 -19.72 7.69
N ALA A 436 10.51 -19.18 6.46
CA ALA A 436 9.46 -19.34 5.47
C ALA A 436 9.56 -20.66 4.68
N LEU A 437 10.78 -21.17 4.46
CA LEU A 437 11.01 -22.37 3.65
C LEU A 437 10.70 -23.67 4.39
N MET A 438 11.17 -23.80 5.63
CA MET A 438 11.16 -25.07 6.37
C MET A 438 9.78 -25.73 6.50
N PRO A 439 8.67 -25.00 6.75
CA PRO A 439 7.35 -25.63 6.84
C PRO A 439 6.93 -26.38 5.57
N LEU A 440 7.50 -26.03 4.40
CA LEU A 440 7.13 -26.61 3.11
C LEU A 440 7.96 -27.86 2.74
N LEU A 441 9.14 -28.03 3.32
CA LEU A 441 10.17 -28.95 2.81
C LEU A 441 9.72 -30.42 2.80
N ALA A 442 9.11 -30.91 3.89
CA ALA A 442 8.67 -32.30 3.95
C ALA A 442 7.56 -32.61 2.94
N HIS A 443 6.61 -31.70 2.75
CA HIS A 443 5.57 -31.89 1.74
C HIS A 443 6.19 -31.89 0.34
N ALA A 444 7.03 -30.89 0.03
CA ALA A 444 7.65 -30.77 -1.28
C ALA A 444 8.52 -31.98 -1.65
N VAL A 445 9.32 -32.51 -0.73
CA VAL A 445 10.16 -33.69 -1.00
C VAL A 445 9.32 -34.95 -1.20
N ARG A 446 8.26 -35.15 -0.41
CA ARG A 446 7.40 -36.33 -0.55
C ARG A 446 6.68 -36.37 -1.91
N GLU A 447 6.17 -35.23 -2.38
CA GLU A 447 5.56 -35.11 -3.72
C GLU A 447 6.54 -35.40 -4.88
N LEU A 448 7.85 -35.39 -4.63
CA LEU A 448 8.87 -35.80 -5.61
C LEU A 448 9.25 -37.27 -5.50
N GLU A 449 8.91 -37.93 -4.39
CA GLU A 449 9.19 -39.35 -4.17
C GLU A 449 8.10 -40.24 -4.78
N ASP A 450 6.84 -39.79 -4.71
CA ASP A 450 5.65 -40.37 -5.35
C ASP A 450 5.71 -40.27 -6.89
#